data_AF-A0A2E0YYQ0-F1
#
_entry.id   AF-A0A2E0YYQ0-F1
#
_cell.length_a   1.000
_cell.length_b   1.000
_cell.length_c   1.000
_cell.angle_alpha   90.00
_cell.angle_beta   90.00
_cell.angle_gamma   90.00
#
_symmetry.space_group_name_H-M   'P 1'
#
loop_
_entity.id
_entity.type
_entity.pdbx_description
1 polymer ?
#
loop_
_entity_poly.entity_id
_entity_poly.type
_entity_poly.pdbx_seq_one_letter_code
_entity_poly.pdbx_strand_id
1 'polypeptide(L)' 'MNTVKINASELCSRKLWQLINASAAERISETELSEVVEELARRRHYLEDLQELGKLGDHRDN' A
#
# COMPACT_ATOMS: atom_id res chain seq x y z
N MET A 1 -7.54 -16.79 20.28
CA MET A 1 -8.07 -15.66 19.49
C MET A 1 -7.12 -15.47 18.32
N ASN A 2 -7.48 -15.95 17.12
CA ASN A 2 -6.64 -15.80 15.94
C ASN A 2 -6.80 -14.37 15.42
N THR A 3 -5.97 -13.46 15.91
CA THR A 3 -5.77 -12.16 15.26
C THR A 3 -5.08 -12.46 13.94
N VAL A 4 -5.83 -12.43 12.85
CA VAL A 4 -5.29 -12.61 11.50
C VAL A 4 -4.34 -11.45 11.26
N LYS A 5 -3.03 -11.70 11.37
CA LYS A 5 -2.02 -10.67 11.08
C LYS A 5 -2.16 -10.23 9.63
N ILE A 6 -2.32 -8.93 9.41
CA ILE A 6 -2.36 -8.32 8.10
C ILE A 6 -0.93 -8.21 7.58
N ASN A 7 -0.56 -9.08 6.62
CA ASN A 7 0.71 -8.94 5.92
C ASN A 7 0.58 -7.87 4.83
N ALA A 8 0.95 -6.62 5.12
CA ALA A 8 0.90 -5.52 4.17
C ALA A 8 1.68 -5.81 2.86
N SER A 9 2.81 -6.52 2.97
CA SER A 9 3.65 -6.88 1.82
C SER A 9 2.96 -7.81 0.82
N GLU A 10 2.01 -8.64 1.26
CA GLU A 10 1.27 -9.57 0.39
C GLU A 10 0.04 -8.94 -0.28
N LEU A 11 -0.30 -7.70 0.08
CA LEU A 11 -1.50 -7.02 -0.39
C LEU A 11 -1.17 -6.05 -1.52
N CYS A 12 -1.99 -5.99 -2.57
CA CYS A 12 -1.83 -4.98 -3.64
C CYS A 12 -2.10 -3.56 -3.12
N SER A 13 -1.53 -2.54 -3.76
CA SER A 13 -1.68 -1.12 -3.38
C SER A 13 -3.15 -0.69 -3.23
N ARG A 14 -4.03 -1.20 -4.09
CA ARG A 14 -5.47 -0.95 -4.00
C ARG A 14 -6.10 -1.53 -2.73
N LYS A 15 -5.66 -2.72 -2.29
CA LYS A 15 -6.16 -3.38 -1.09
C LYS A 15 -5.60 -2.77 0.18
N LEU A 16 -4.35 -2.29 0.15
CA LEU A 16 -3.77 -1.45 1.21
C LEU A 16 -4.60 -0.16 1.40
N TRP A 17 -4.95 0.53 0.31
CA TRP A 17 -5.83 1.70 0.36
C TRP A 17 -7.22 1.38 0.94
N GLN A 18 -7.81 0.24 0.56
CA GLN A 18 -9.08 -0.20 1.11
C GLN A 18 -8.99 -0.46 2.61
N LEU A 19 -7.89 -1.05 3.11
CA LEU A 19 -7.70 -1.27 4.55
C LEU A 19 -7.51 0.02 5.32
N ILE A 20 -6.78 1.00 4.78
CA ILE A 20 -6.66 2.32 5.41
C ILE A 20 -8.04 2.97 5.52
N ASN A 21 -8.83 2.90 4.45
CA ASN A 21 -10.16 3.51 4.44
C ASN A 21 -11.18 2.72 5.28
N ALA A 22 -11.03 1.40 5.34
CA ALA A 22 -11.84 0.50 6.15
C ALA A 22 -11.41 0.45 7.62
N SER A 23 -10.21 0.90 7.98
CA SER A 23 -9.76 0.97 9.39
C SER A 23 -10.66 1.86 10.25
N ALA A 24 -11.37 2.81 9.63
CA ALA A 24 -12.42 3.58 10.29
C ALA A 24 -13.69 2.76 10.61
N ALA A 25 -13.87 1.60 9.98
CA ALA A 25 -15.04 0.73 10.07
C ALA A 25 -14.76 -0.68 10.64
N GLU A 26 -13.53 -1.18 10.50
CA GLU A 26 -13.08 -2.51 10.93
C GLU A 26 -12.09 -2.42 12.10
N ARG A 27 -12.01 -3.49 12.90
CA ARG A 27 -11.13 -3.60 14.09
C ARG A 27 -9.66 -3.81 13.72
N ILE A 28 -9.10 -2.94 12.90
CA ILE A 28 -7.66 -2.92 12.62
C ILE A 28 -6.97 -2.24 13.80
N SER A 29 -5.92 -2.86 14.32
CA SER A 29 -5.12 -2.23 15.38
C SER A 29 -4.24 -1.13 14.80
N GLU A 30 -3.95 -0.11 15.60
CA GLU A 30 -3.13 1.05 15.19
C GLU A 30 -1.74 0.64 14.64
N THR A 31 -1.17 -0.44 15.19
CA THR A 31 0.06 -1.06 14.69
C THR A 31 -0.09 -1.58 13.27
N GLU A 32 -1.15 -2.34 12.98
CA GLU A 32 -1.39 -2.88 11.64
C GLU A 32 -1.73 -1.79 10.62
N LEU A 33 -2.46 -0.75 11.06
CA LEU A 33 -2.71 0.42 10.23
C LEU A 33 -1.41 1.14 9.85
N SER A 34 -0.50 1.30 10.82
CA SER A 34 0.82 1.90 10.58
C SER A 34 1.63 1.08 9.58
N GLU A 35 1.67 -0.25 9.73
CA GLU A 35 2.36 -1.14 8.79
C GLU A 35 1.77 -1.05 7.36
N VAL A 36 0.45 -0.98 7.23
CA VAL A 36 -0.24 -0.81 5.94
C VAL A 36 0.07 0.55 5.30
N VAL A 37 0.10 1.63 6.08
CA VAL A 37 0.43 2.98 5.60
C VAL A 37 1.90 3.07 5.18
N GLU A 38 2.82 2.53 5.97
CA GLU A 38 4.25 2.51 5.65
C GLU A 38 4.53 1.73 4.36
N GLU A 39 3.90 0.56 4.19
CA GLU A 39 4.05 -0.24 2.97
C GLU A 39 3.48 0.47 1.74
N LEU A 40 2.34 1.15 1.87
CA LEU A 40 1.76 1.94 0.79
C LEU A 40 2.66 3.14 0.43
N ALA A 41 3.23 3.82 1.42
CA ALA A 41 4.16 4.93 1.21
C ALA A 41 5.44 4.46 0.52
N ARG A 42 6.02 3.32 0.94
CA ARG A 42 7.19 2.71 0.29
C ARG A 42 6.92 2.40 -1.19
N ARG A 43 5.76 1.84 -1.50
CA ARG A 43 5.38 1.52 -2.89
C ARG A 43 5.15 2.75 -3.73
N ARG A 44 4.56 3.79 -3.17
CA ARG A 44 4.39 5.07 -3.86
C ARG A 44 5.75 5.69 -4.14
N HIS A 45 6.62 5.75 -3.15
CA HIS A 45 7.99 6.25 -3.32
C HIS A 45 8.75 5.44 -4.37
N TYR A 46 8.61 4.11 -4.39
CA TYR A 46 9.24 3.27 -5.42
C TYR A 46 8.73 3.59 -6.83
N LEU A 47 7.43 3.87 -6.98
CA LEU A 47 6.85 4.29 -8.27
C LEU A 47 7.30 5.70 -8.68
N GLU A 48 7.39 6.64 -7.73
CA GLU A 48 7.91 7.99 -7.95
C GLU A 48 9.40 7.92 -8.36
N ASP A 49 10.22 7.14 -7.66
CA ASP A 49 11.64 6.94 -7.97
C ASP A 49 11.84 6.26 -9.35
N LEU A 50 11.02 5.27 -9.69
CA LEU A 50 11.04 4.66 -11.02
C LEU A 50 10.58 5.60 -12.14
N GLN A 51 9.69 6.54 -11.84
CA GLN A 51 9.26 7.58 -12.76
C GLN A 51 10.37 8.63 -12.94
N GLU A 52 11.03 9.06 -11.87
CA GLU A 52 12.20 9.95 -11.92
C GLU A 52 13.38 9.33 -12.67
N LEU A 53 13.59 8.02 -12.52
CA LEU A 53 14.59 7.26 -13.26
C LEU A 53 14.25 7.05 -14.75
N GLY A 54 13.09 7.52 -15.22
CA GLY A 54 12.63 7.34 -16.61
C GLY A 54 12.39 5.88 -16.98
N LYS A 55 12.30 4.97 -15.99
CA LYS A 55 12.07 3.53 -16.19
C LYS A 55 10.60 3.15 -16.24
N LEU A 56 9.72 3.96 -15.65
CA LEU A 56 8.32 3.97 -16.05
C LEU A 56 8.25 4.68 -17.41
N GLY A 57 8.55 3.91 -18.46
CA GLY A 57 8.34 4.35 -19.82
C GLY A 57 6.92 4.84 -19.96
N ASP A 58 6.81 6.04 -20.52
CA ASP A 58 5.62 6.55 -21.18
C ASP A 58 5.10 5.47 -22.15
N HIS A 59 4.29 4.53 -21.64
CA HIS A 59 3.36 3.79 -22.49
C HIS A 59 2.08 4.61 -22.59
N ARG A 60 2.25 5.88 -22.95
CA ARG A 60 1.19 6.62 -23.62
C ARG A 60 1.20 6.07 -25.04
N ASP A 61 0.44 5.00 -25.21
CA ASP A 61 0.03 4.49 -26.50
C ASP A 61 -0.42 5.67 -27.38
N ASN A 62 0.29 5.90 -28.48
CA ASN A 62 -0.14 6.74 -29.60
C ASN A 62 0.10 5.99 -30.90
#